data_AF-A0A971KM84-F1
#
_entry.id   AF-A0A971KM84-F1
#
_cell.length_a   1.000
_cell.length_b   1.000
_cell.length_c   1.000
_cell.angle_alpha   90.00
_cell.angle_beta   90.00
_cell.angle_gamma   90.00
#
_symmetry.space_group_name_H-M   'P 1'
#
loop_
_entity.id
_entity.type
_entity.pdbx_description
1 polymer ?
#
loop_
_entity_poly.entity_id
_entity_poly.type
_entity_poly.pdbx_seq_one_letter_code
_entity_poly.pdbx_strand_id
1 'polypeptide(L)'
;MLNYILFIIGFALIGFSIIVISNDLKKSALKIDEISKIEENVKEYYKLTEEIIGTFDHVIGSKIEEINAININLDNNTNKDSVENTIINSKYENIKTSFEDNTVEKILELHSIGLNIEEIAKKLNKGVREIEIIMKMNSSKNMDKNI
;
A
#
# COMPACT_ATOMS: atom_id res chain seq x y z
N MET A 1 -53.16 52.81 -25.89
CA MET A 1 -52.33 51.71 -26.44
C MET A 1 -50.99 51.56 -25.73
N LEU A 2 -50.26 52.64 -25.42
CA LEU A 2 -48.95 52.58 -24.75
C LEU A 2 -48.95 51.79 -23.43
N ASN A 3 -49.96 52.01 -22.57
CA ASN A 3 -50.07 51.29 -21.29
C ASN A 3 -50.21 49.78 -21.46
N TYR A 4 -50.96 49.31 -22.48
CA TYR A 4 -51.09 47.89 -22.77
C TYR A 4 -49.76 47.27 -23.22
N ILE A 5 -48.97 48.01 -24.02
CA ILE A 5 -47.62 47.59 -24.42
C ILE A 5 -46.70 47.42 -23.20
N LEU A 6 -46.78 48.35 -22.24
CA LEU A 6 -45.97 48.33 -21.03
C LEU A 6 -46.35 47.15 -20.12
N PHE A 7 -47.65 46.83 -20.02
CA PHE A 7 -48.12 45.63 -19.32
C PHE A 7 -47.61 44.33 -19.96
N ILE A 8 -47.64 44.22 -21.30
CA ILE A 8 -47.12 43.06 -22.02
C ILE A 8 -45.61 42.87 -21.75
N ILE A 9 -44.82 43.95 -21.80
CA ILE A 9 -43.38 43.90 -21.56
C ILE A 9 -43.07 43.51 -20.11
N GLY A 10 -43.84 44.03 -19.15
CA GLY A 10 -43.71 43.69 -17.74
C GLY A 10 -43.99 42.22 -17.50
N PHE A 11 -45.05 41.68 -18.11
CA PHE A 11 -45.40 40.26 -18.00
C PHE A 11 -44.33 39.35 -18.62
N ALA A 12 -43.77 39.75 -19.76
CA ALA A 12 -42.68 39.03 -20.40
C ALA A 12 -41.42 38.99 -19.53
N LEU A 13 -41.07 40.11 -18.88
CA LEU A 13 -39.94 40.19 -17.94
C LEU A 13 -40.15 39.30 -16.71
N ILE A 14 -41.35 39.31 -16.12
CA ILE A 14 -41.69 38.45 -14.98
C ILE A 14 -41.57 36.97 -15.37
N GLY A 15 -42.11 36.60 -16.54
CA GLY A 15 -41.97 35.23 -17.07
C GLY A 15 -40.51 34.84 -17.27
N PHE A 16 -39.70 35.72 -17.84
CA PHE A 16 -38.28 35.50 -18.05
C PHE A 16 -37.51 35.33 -16.72
N SER A 17 -37.80 36.16 -15.73
CA SER A 17 -37.22 36.03 -14.38
C SER A 17 -37.54 34.68 -13.74
N ILE A 18 -38.80 34.24 -13.81
CA ILE A 18 -39.22 32.94 -13.26
C ILE A 18 -38.47 31.79 -13.94
N ILE A 19 -38.27 31.87 -15.26
CA ILE A 19 -37.51 30.86 -16.03
C ILE A 19 -36.07 30.79 -15.55
N VAL A 20 -35.40 31.94 -15.41
CA VAL A 20 -34.00 32.00 -14.96
C VAL A 20 -33.86 31.43 -13.55
N ILE A 21 -34.72 31.84 -12.62
CA ILE A 21 -34.71 31.34 -11.23
C ILE A 21 -34.95 29.83 -11.19
N SER A 22 -35.94 29.34 -11.95
CA SER A 22 -36.25 27.91 -12.00
C SER A 22 -35.10 27.07 -12.54
N ASN A 23 -34.37 27.60 -13.52
CA ASN A 23 -33.20 26.91 -14.09
C ASN A 23 -32.04 26.86 -13.08
N ASP A 24 -31.80 27.94 -12.34
CA ASP A 24 -30.75 28.01 -11.32
C ASP A 24 -31.04 27.07 -10.13
N LEU A 25 -32.30 27.00 -9.69
CA LEU A 25 -32.74 26.07 -8.65
C LEU A 25 -32.51 24.60 -9.05
N LYS A 26 -32.84 24.23 -10.30
CA LYS A 26 -32.60 22.87 -10.81
C LYS A 26 -31.11 22.54 -10.86
N LYS A 27 -30.29 23.47 -11.34
CA LYS A 27 -28.83 23.30 -11.39
C LYS A 27 -28.23 23.13 -9.99
N SER A 28 -28.74 23.88 -9.02
CA SER A 28 -28.31 23.79 -7.62
C SER A 28 -28.75 22.47 -6.97
N ALA A 29 -29.95 21.99 -7.26
CA ALA A 29 -30.42 20.68 -6.79
C ALA A 29 -29.55 19.52 -7.31
N LEU A 30 -29.12 19.57 -8.57
CA LEU A 30 -28.21 18.56 -9.14
C LEU A 30 -26.85 18.53 -8.41
N LYS A 31 -26.29 19.71 -8.08
CA LYS A 31 -25.04 19.79 -7.32
C LYS A 31 -25.18 19.21 -5.91
N ILE A 32 -26.33 19.41 -5.26
CA ILE A 32 -26.59 18.85 -3.93
C ILE A 32 -26.64 17.32 -3.99
N ASP A 33 -27.27 16.75 -5.02
CA ASP A 33 -27.31 15.29 -5.22
C ASP A 33 -25.92 14.68 -5.46
N GLU A 34 -25.07 15.37 -6.21
CA GLU A 34 -23.66 14.98 -6.39
C GLU A 34 -22.88 15.01 -5.07
N ILE A 35 -23.09 16.04 -4.24
CA ILE A 35 -22.47 16.15 -2.92
C ILE A 35 -22.94 15.01 -2.00
N SER A 36 -24.23 14.68 -2.00
CA SER A 36 -24.77 13.56 -1.21
C SER A 36 -24.18 12.22 -1.62
N LYS A 37 -23.98 11.97 -2.93
CA LYS A 37 -23.30 10.77 -3.42
C LYS A 37 -21.84 10.69 -2.96
N ILE A 38 -21.14 11.82 -2.97
CA ILE A 38 -19.76 11.88 -2.47
C ILE A 38 -19.73 11.56 -0.97
N GLU A 39 -20.66 12.12 -0.19
CA GLU A 39 -20.77 11.83 1.24
C GLU A 39 -21.02 10.35 1.52
N GLU A 40 -21.92 9.73 0.76
CA GLU A 40 -22.22 8.29 0.87
C GLU A 40 -20.98 7.43 0.56
N ASN A 41 -20.26 7.74 -0.52
CA ASN A 41 -19.03 7.03 -0.89
C ASN A 41 -17.95 7.17 0.20
N VAL A 42 -17.79 8.37 0.78
CA VAL A 42 -16.81 8.60 1.86
C VAL A 42 -17.16 7.76 3.10
N LYS A 43 -18.45 7.67 3.44
CA LYS A 43 -18.91 6.84 4.56
C LYS A 43 -18.66 5.35 4.31
N GLU A 44 -18.85 4.90 3.06
CA GLU A 44 -18.55 3.53 2.67
C GLU A 44 -17.04 3.22 2.79
N TYR A 45 -16.17 4.11 2.31
CA TYR A 45 -14.72 3.95 2.47
C TYR A 45 -14.29 3.91 3.93
N TYR A 46 -14.91 4.72 4.79
CA TYR A 46 -14.63 4.68 6.22
C TYR A 46 -14.97 3.30 6.81
N LYS A 47 -16.13 2.74 6.47
CA LYS A 47 -16.54 1.41 6.92
C LYS A 47 -15.60 0.31 6.43
N LEU A 48 -15.23 0.35 5.15
CA LEU A 48 -14.27 -0.60 4.57
C LEU A 48 -12.91 -0.51 5.26
N THR A 49 -12.46 0.70 5.57
CA THR A 49 -11.19 0.92 6.26
C THR A 49 -11.20 0.33 7.67
N GLU A 50 -12.30 0.50 8.41
CA GLU A 50 -12.49 -0.10 9.73
C GLU A 50 -12.43 -1.64 9.68
N GLU A 51 -13.09 -2.24 8.68
CA GLU A 51 -13.05 -3.69 8.47
C GLU A 51 -11.64 -4.21 8.14
N ILE A 52 -10.90 -3.47 7.32
CA ILE A 52 -9.50 -3.78 7.00
C ILE A 52 -8.63 -3.71 8.25
N ILE A 53 -8.80 -2.68 9.09
CA ILE A 53 -8.06 -2.54 10.35
C ILE A 53 -8.37 -3.70 11.29
N GLY A 54 -9.64 -4.06 11.46
CA GLY A 54 -10.02 -5.20 12.29
C GLY A 54 -9.43 -6.53 11.79
N THR A 55 -9.41 -6.73 10.47
CA THR A 55 -8.78 -7.91 9.86
C THR A 55 -7.26 -7.89 10.05
N PHE A 56 -6.64 -6.73 9.92
CA PHE A 56 -5.20 -6.54 10.11
C PHE A 56 -4.77 -6.85 11.54
N ASP A 57 -5.53 -6.37 12.53
CA ASP A 57 -5.29 -6.68 13.95
C ASP A 57 -5.36 -8.19 14.22
N HIS A 58 -6.35 -8.87 13.64
CA HIS A 58 -6.46 -10.32 13.76
C HIS A 58 -5.26 -11.05 13.13
N VAL A 59 -4.82 -10.63 11.94
CA VAL A 59 -3.67 -11.21 11.26
C VAL A 59 -2.39 -10.99 12.07
N ILE A 60 -2.16 -9.77 12.58
CA ILE A 60 -1.01 -9.48 13.45
C ILE A 60 -1.03 -10.35 14.70
N GLY A 61 -2.18 -10.42 15.39
CA GLY A 61 -2.34 -11.25 16.58
C GLY A 61 -1.98 -12.70 16.30
N SER A 62 -2.55 -13.28 15.24
CA SER A 62 -2.29 -14.67 14.85
C SER A 62 -0.81 -14.93 14.53
N LYS A 63 -0.13 -13.97 13.87
CA LYS A 63 1.28 -14.10 13.50
C LYS A 63 2.19 -13.98 14.71
N ILE A 64 1.86 -13.12 15.68
CA ILE A 64 2.59 -13.01 16.95
C ILE A 64 2.44 -14.31 17.76
N GLU A 65 1.24 -14.87 17.82
CA GLU A 65 0.98 -16.16 18.49
C GLU A 65 1.79 -17.29 17.84
N GLU A 66 1.81 -17.36 16.50
CA GLU A 66 2.60 -18.34 15.74
C GLU A 66 4.10 -18.21 16.03
N ILE A 67 4.65 -16.99 16.04
CA ILE A 67 6.06 -16.74 16.38
C ILE A 67 6.38 -17.17 17.82
N ASN A 68 5.50 -16.86 18.77
CA ASN A 68 5.69 -17.24 20.18
C ASN A 68 5.64 -18.76 20.34
N ALA A 69 4.74 -19.46 19.65
CA ALA A 69 4.68 -20.91 19.66
C ALA A 69 5.95 -21.55 19.07
N ILE A 70 6.54 -20.96 18.03
CA ILE A 70 7.82 -21.41 17.45
C ILE A 70 8.98 -21.21 18.44
N ASN A 71 9.05 -20.05 19.10
CA ASN A 71 10.11 -19.76 20.07
C ASN A 71 10.06 -20.69 21.30
N ILE A 72 8.87 -20.97 21.84
CA ILE A 72 8.69 -21.89 22.97
C ILE A 72 9.14 -23.32 22.61
N ASN A 73 8.91 -23.77 21.37
CA ASN A 73 9.37 -25.08 20.92
C ASN A 73 10.89 -25.14 20.69
N LEU A 74 11.54 -24.01 20.36
CA LEU A 74 12.99 -23.94 20.25
C LEU A 74 13.68 -24.03 21.62
N ASP A 75 13.17 -23.31 22.63
CA ASP A 75 13.76 -23.28 23.98
C ASP A 75 13.66 -24.61 24.73
N ASN A 76 12.63 -25.42 24.43
CA ASN A 76 12.45 -26.73 25.04
C ASN A 76 13.34 -27.83 24.44
N ASN A 77 14.00 -27.58 23.30
CA ASN A 77 14.85 -28.56 22.62
C ASN A 77 16.36 -28.40 22.94
N THR A 78 16.76 -27.34 23.64
CA THR A 78 18.17 -27.05 23.97
C THR A 78 18.64 -27.60 25.31
N ASN A 79 17.77 -28.28 26.08
CA ASN A 79 18.12 -28.85 27.39
C ASN A 79 18.39 -30.36 27.37
N LYS A 80 18.69 -30.94 26.22
CA LYS A 80 19.13 -32.33 26.12
C LYS A 80 20.11 -32.47 24.97
N ASP A 81 21.37 -32.19 25.26
CA ASP A 81 22.53 -32.94 24.75
C ASP A 81 23.81 -32.25 25.24
N SER A 82 24.12 -32.52 26.50
CA SER A 82 25.51 -32.66 26.90
C SER A 82 26.10 -33.85 26.13
N VAL A 83 27.03 -33.59 25.20
CA VAL A 83 28.29 -34.35 25.00
C VAL A 83 29.01 -33.84 23.74
N GLU A 84 30.31 -33.55 23.94
CA GLU A 84 31.39 -33.54 22.96
C GLU A 84 31.69 -32.26 22.17
N ASN A 85 32.56 -31.45 22.77
CA ASN A 85 33.61 -30.75 22.05
C ASN A 85 34.32 -31.72 21.09
N THR A 86 34.26 -31.50 19.78
CA THR A 86 35.37 -31.55 18.80
C THR A 86 34.80 -31.16 17.42
N ILE A 87 35.62 -30.56 16.57
CA ILE A 87 35.34 -30.16 15.16
C ILE A 87 34.67 -28.79 15.00
N ILE A 88 35.26 -27.78 15.62
CA ILE A 88 35.30 -26.44 15.04
C ILE A 88 36.37 -26.50 13.93
N ASN A 89 36.09 -25.93 12.74
CA ASN A 89 37.06 -25.46 11.74
C ASN A 89 37.10 -26.08 10.32
N SER A 90 36.04 -26.70 9.77
CA SER A 90 36.01 -27.00 8.31
C SER A 90 34.68 -26.82 7.58
N LYS A 91 33.64 -26.28 8.22
CA LYS A 91 32.31 -26.09 7.61
C LYS A 91 31.88 -24.62 7.49
N TYR A 92 32.82 -23.70 7.31
CA TYR A 92 32.51 -22.27 7.16
C TYR A 92 32.52 -21.74 5.72
N GLU A 93 32.94 -22.53 4.72
CA GLU A 93 32.93 -22.05 3.32
C GLU A 93 31.66 -22.41 2.52
N ASN A 94 30.91 -23.45 2.90
CA ASN A 94 29.79 -23.94 2.08
C ASN A 94 28.38 -23.54 2.53
N ILE A 95 28.24 -22.76 3.62
CA ILE A 95 26.92 -22.33 4.13
C ILE A 95 26.61 -20.87 3.75
N LYS A 96 27.61 -20.06 3.41
CA LYS A 96 27.39 -18.66 3.00
C LYS A 96 26.79 -18.52 1.60
N THR A 97 27.01 -19.48 0.71
CA THR A 97 26.60 -19.37 -0.70
C THR A 97 25.10 -19.59 -0.92
N SER A 98 24.39 -20.34 -0.07
CA SER A 98 22.97 -20.62 -0.31
C SER A 98 21.99 -19.60 0.28
N PHE A 99 22.41 -18.81 1.28
CA PHE A 99 21.54 -17.81 1.92
C PHE A 99 21.62 -16.42 1.23
N GLU A 100 22.75 -16.12 0.58
CA GLU A 100 22.93 -14.87 -0.17
C GLU A 100 22.12 -14.87 -1.47
N ASP A 101 22.05 -15.97 -2.21
CA ASP A 101 21.41 -16.03 -3.53
C ASP A 101 19.91 -15.69 -3.48
N ASN A 102 19.17 -16.16 -2.46
CA ASN A 102 17.74 -15.86 -2.30
C ASN A 102 17.49 -14.37 -2.00
N THR A 103 18.39 -13.74 -1.23
CA THR A 103 18.23 -12.31 -0.89
C THR A 103 18.43 -11.44 -2.14
N VAL A 104 19.41 -11.76 -2.98
CA VAL A 104 19.69 -11.00 -4.20
C VAL A 104 18.55 -11.17 -5.21
N GLU A 105 18.08 -12.40 -5.44
CA GLU A 105 16.97 -12.70 -6.35
C GLU A 105 15.70 -11.93 -5.95
N LYS A 106 15.37 -11.93 -4.66
CA LYS A 106 14.20 -11.22 -4.14
C LYS A 106 14.31 -9.69 -4.27
N ILE A 107 15.51 -9.12 -4.14
CA ILE A 107 15.75 -7.69 -4.37
C ILE A 107 15.51 -7.35 -5.85
N LEU A 108 15.98 -8.19 -6.77
CA LEU A 108 15.83 -7.99 -8.20
C LEU A 108 14.38 -8.15 -8.65
N GLU A 109 13.65 -9.12 -8.12
CA GLU A 109 12.21 -9.27 -8.36
C GLU A 109 11.44 -8.03 -7.93
N LEU A 110 11.68 -7.54 -6.70
CA LEU A 110 11.01 -6.35 -6.19
C LEU A 110 11.36 -5.09 -6.99
N HIS A 111 12.60 -4.98 -7.46
CA HIS A 111 12.99 -3.89 -8.36
C HIS A 111 12.33 -4.03 -9.75
N SER A 112 12.18 -5.24 -10.27
CA SER A 112 11.56 -5.49 -11.59
C SER A 112 10.08 -5.14 -11.65
N ILE A 113 9.36 -5.23 -10.51
CA ILE A 113 7.97 -4.78 -10.38
C ILE A 113 7.87 -3.26 -10.08
N GLY A 114 8.99 -2.53 -10.05
CA GLY A 114 9.05 -1.08 -9.97
C GLY A 114 9.17 -0.47 -8.58
N LEU A 115 9.48 -1.25 -7.53
CA LEU A 115 9.70 -0.68 -6.19
C LEU A 115 11.03 0.09 -6.12
N ASN A 116 11.01 1.18 -5.34
CA ASN A 116 12.21 1.95 -5.06
C ASN A 116 13.09 1.27 -3.98
N ILE A 117 14.36 1.69 -3.88
CA ILE A 117 15.35 1.10 -2.95
C ILE A 117 14.89 1.19 -1.48
N GLU A 118 14.22 2.27 -1.09
CA GLU A 118 13.72 2.49 0.28
C GLU A 118 12.55 1.56 0.60
N GLU A 119 11.66 1.32 -0.36
CA GLU A 119 10.53 0.39 -0.27
C GLU A 119 11.01 -1.05 -0.19
N ILE A 120 12.01 -1.41 -1.01
CA ILE A 120 12.65 -2.73 -0.96
C ILE A 120 13.34 -2.94 0.40
N ALA A 121 14.08 -1.94 0.88
CA ALA A 121 14.74 -1.97 2.18
C ALA A 121 13.73 -2.18 3.32
N LYS A 122 12.61 -1.45 3.29
CA LYS A 122 11.52 -1.60 4.26
C LYS A 122 10.86 -2.98 4.17
N LYS A 123 10.61 -3.49 2.96
CA LYS A 123 9.95 -4.78 2.74
C LYS A 123 10.82 -5.97 3.15
N LEU A 124 12.14 -5.84 3.03
CA LEU A 124 13.10 -6.88 3.39
C LEU A 124 13.71 -6.69 4.79
N ASN A 125 13.28 -5.66 5.52
CA ASN A 125 13.84 -5.24 6.81
C ASN A 125 15.38 -5.13 6.78
N LYS A 126 15.89 -4.44 5.76
CA LYS A 126 17.32 -4.22 5.51
C LYS A 126 17.62 -2.73 5.44
N GLY A 127 18.89 -2.37 5.61
CA GLY A 127 19.35 -1.01 5.40
C GLY A 127 19.29 -0.62 3.91
N VAL A 128 18.87 0.61 3.61
CA VAL A 128 18.86 1.18 2.25
C VAL A 128 20.23 1.02 1.57
N ARG A 129 21.31 1.23 2.34
CA ARG A 129 22.69 1.06 1.86
C ARG A 129 23.03 -0.38 1.49
N GLU A 130 22.48 -1.36 2.20
CA GLU A 130 22.71 -2.78 1.90
C GLU A 130 22.06 -3.15 0.56
N ILE A 131 20.83 -2.71 0.32
CA ILE A 131 20.12 -2.92 -0.94
C ILE A 131 20.86 -2.25 -2.11
N GLU A 132 21.35 -1.02 -1.91
CA GLU A 132 22.12 -0.28 -2.92
C GLU A 132 23.42 -1.02 -3.30
N ILE A 133 24.15 -1.54 -2.32
CA ILE A 133 25.38 -2.31 -2.54
C ILE A 133 25.06 -3.59 -3.32
N ILE A 134 24.02 -4.32 -2.94
CA ILE A 134 23.60 -5.57 -3.60
C ILE A 134 23.23 -5.31 -5.07
N MET A 135 22.43 -4.27 -5.35
CA MET A 135 22.05 -3.91 -6.72
C MET A 135 23.27 -3.50 -7.58
N LYS A 136 24.22 -2.76 -7.00
CA LYS A 136 25.47 -2.38 -7.70
C LYS A 136 26.35 -3.59 -7.98
N MET A 137 26.54 -4.48 -7.00
CA MET A 137 27.32 -5.71 -7.17
C MET A 137 26.73 -6.63 -8.25
N ASN A 138 25.40 -6.77 -8.30
CA ASN A 138 24.75 -7.58 -9.32
C ASN A 138 24.85 -6.98 -10.73
N SER A 139 24.80 -5.65 -10.85
CA SER A 139 25.00 -4.96 -12.14
C SER A 139 26.41 -5.20 -12.68
N SER A 140 27.44 -5.13 -11.84
CA SER A 140 28.83 -5.39 -12.24
C SER A 140 29.07 -6.86 -12.60
N LYS A 141 28.47 -7.81 -11.86
CA LYS A 141 28.62 -9.26 -12.10
C LYS A 141 28.00 -9.73 -13.43
N ASN A 142 27.03 -8.99 -13.98
CA ASN A 142 26.44 -9.27 -15.30
C ASN A 142 27.24 -8.68 -16.48
N MET A 143 28.20 -7.77 -16.24
CA MET A 143 29.12 -7.29 -17.28
C MET A 143 30.23 -8.32 -17.56
N ASP A 144 30.71 -9.04 -16.55
CA ASP A 144 31.78 -10.05 -16.71
C ASP A 144 31.31 -11.37 -17.34
N LYS A 145 30.01 -11.63 -17.42
CA LYS A 145 29.44 -12.84 -18.07
C LYS A 145 29.24 -12.71 -19.59
N ASN A 146 29.51 -11.54 -20.17
CA ASN A 146 29.33 -11.23 -21.60
C ASN A 146 30.65 -10.97 -22.34
N ILE A 147 31.78 -11.45 -21.80
CA ILE A 147 33.11 -11.42 -22.44
C ILE A 147 33.59 -12.85 -22.67
#